data_AF-D8M9X1-F1
#
_entry.id   AF-D8M9X1-F1
#
_cell.length_a   1.000
_cell.length_b   1.000
_cell.length_c   1.000
_cell.angle_alpha   90.00
_cell.angle_beta   90.00
_cell.angle_gamma   90.00
#
_symmetry.space_group_name_H-M   'P 1'
#
loop_
_entity.id
_entity.type
_entity.pdbx_description
1 polymer ?
#
loop_
_entity_poly.entity_id
_entity_poly.type
_entity_poly.pdbx_seq_one_letter_code
_entity_poly.pdbx_strand_id
1 'polypeptide(L)'
;MEAFRVLMRWVWKYLHGEMVALGVMTELVMENRLDECKELAEFFSDIGLPICWKQMGVDVYNDEQVHTMLNSCFEKFYAIKNMTVEKTIPVYQKGMQDSEAFCSKVMERKGQAKWLQYHP
;
A
#
# COMPACT_ATOMS: atom_id res chain seq x y z
N MET A 1 0.04 15.37 -17.03
CA MET A 1 -0.64 16.14 -15.96
C MET A 1 -1.54 15.27 -15.07
N GLU A 2 -2.15 14.21 -15.60
CA GLU A 2 -3.02 13.31 -14.82
C GLU A 2 -2.28 12.57 -13.69
N ALA A 3 -1.05 12.13 -13.94
CA ALA A 3 -0.20 11.47 -12.95
C ALA A 3 0.05 12.29 -11.68
N PHE A 4 0.32 13.58 -11.86
CA PHE A 4 0.54 14.50 -10.76
C PHE A 4 -0.74 14.74 -9.96
N ARG A 5 -1.91 14.76 -10.61
CA ARG A 5 -3.20 14.92 -9.94
C ARG A 5 -3.59 13.68 -9.13
N VAL A 6 -3.33 12.48 -9.64
CA VAL A 6 -3.53 11.23 -8.89
C VAL A 6 -2.62 11.21 -7.67
N LEU A 7 -1.31 11.42 -7.84
CA LEU A 7 -0.37 11.44 -6.71
C LEU A 7 -0.70 12.54 -5.68
N MET A 8 -1.07 13.74 -6.14
CA MET A 8 -1.47 14.84 -5.25
C MET A 8 -2.80 14.57 -4.56
N ARG A 9 -3.78 13.94 -5.20
CA ARG A 9 -5.02 13.55 -4.52
C ARG A 9 -4.75 12.63 -3.33
N TRP A 10 -3.71 11.81 -3.42
CA TRP A 10 -3.30 10.87 -2.38
C TRP A 10 -2.52 11.53 -1.26
N VAL A 11 -1.46 12.27 -1.61
CA VAL A 11 -0.60 12.97 -0.65
C VAL A 11 -1.36 14.02 0.18
N TRP A 12 -2.44 14.59 -0.36
CA TRP A 12 -3.25 15.58 0.34
C TRP A 12 -4.45 15.00 1.11
N LYS A 13 -4.91 13.80 0.74
CA LYS A 13 -6.03 13.14 1.41
C LYS A 13 -5.57 12.26 2.58
N TYR A 14 -4.37 11.70 2.49
CA TYR A 14 -3.86 10.74 3.46
C TYR A 14 -2.55 11.22 4.08
N LEU A 15 -2.35 10.87 5.34
CA LEU A 15 -1.14 11.20 6.08
C LEU A 15 0.05 10.39 5.53
N HIS A 16 1.26 10.95 5.67
CA HIS A 16 2.47 10.25 5.24
C HIS A 16 2.62 8.88 5.90
N GLY A 17 2.31 8.78 7.19
CA GLY A 17 2.36 7.51 7.93
C GLY A 17 1.40 6.44 7.40
N GLU A 18 0.27 6.83 6.82
CA GLU A 18 -0.71 5.89 6.23
C GLU A 18 -0.18 5.34 4.90
N MET A 19 0.46 6.18 4.09
CA MET A 19 1.14 5.75 2.88
C MET A 19 2.32 4.83 3.20
N VAL A 20 3.11 5.16 4.22
CA VAL A 20 4.22 4.32 4.68
C VAL A 20 3.72 2.97 5.19
N ALA A 21 2.61 2.92 5.93
CA ALA A 21 2.03 1.68 6.42
C ALA A 21 1.75 0.69 5.27
N LEU A 22 1.08 1.13 4.19
CA LEU A 22 0.84 0.27 3.02
C LEU A 22 2.10 -0.12 2.27
N GLY A 23 3.09 0.76 2.21
CA GLY A 23 4.42 0.45 1.67
C GLY A 23 5.05 -0.72 2.41
N VAL A 24 5.06 -0.67 3.75
CA VAL A 24 5.59 -1.74 4.61
C VAL A 24 4.80 -3.03 4.45
N MET A 25 3.46 -2.96 4.39
CA MET A 25 2.63 -4.15 4.13
C MET A 25 3.01 -4.85 2.82
N THR A 26 3.21 -4.05 1.77
CA THR A 26 3.60 -4.53 0.44
C THR A 26 5.01 -5.12 0.45
N GLU A 27 5.96 -4.44 1.09
CA GLU A 27 7.35 -4.89 1.23
C GLU A 27 7.43 -6.24 1.97
N LEU A 28 6.75 -6.40 3.10
CA LEU A 28 6.76 -7.66 3.85
C LEU A 28 6.22 -8.83 3.02
N VAL A 29 5.20 -8.60 2.20
CA VAL A 29 4.68 -9.63 1.29
C VAL A 29 5.66 -9.94 0.17
N MET A 30 6.28 -8.91 -0.44
CA MET A 30 7.31 -9.10 -1.45
C MET A 30 8.54 -9.86 -0.92
N GLU A 31 8.88 -9.67 0.36
CA GLU A 31 9.94 -10.39 1.06
C GLU A 31 9.52 -11.78 1.58
N ASN A 32 8.28 -12.20 1.32
CA ASN A 32 7.69 -13.46 1.82
C ASN A 32 7.70 -13.58 3.37
N ARG A 33 7.61 -12.46 4.07
CA ARG A 33 7.54 -12.36 5.55
C ARG A 33 6.09 -12.29 6.02
N LEU A 34 5.31 -13.30 5.66
CA LEU A 34 3.85 -13.28 5.81
C LEU A 34 3.38 -13.30 7.27
N ASP A 35 4.11 -13.95 8.17
CA ASP A 35 3.77 -13.98 9.60
C ASP A 35 3.91 -12.59 10.23
N GLU A 36 5.01 -11.90 9.93
CA GLU A 36 5.24 -10.51 10.36
C GLU A 36 4.24 -9.54 9.73
N CYS A 37 3.93 -9.74 8.45
CA CYS A 37 2.88 -8.99 7.76
C CYS A 37 1.55 -9.14 8.48
N LYS A 38 1.17 -10.35 8.88
CA LYS A 38 -0.08 -10.61 9.60
C LYS A 38 -0.09 -9.95 10.98
N GLU A 39 0.97 -10.09 11.76
CA GLU A 39 1.08 -9.46 13.08
C GLU A 39 0.97 -7.93 12.99
N LEU A 40 1.68 -7.34 12.03
CA LEU A 40 1.65 -5.91 11.80
C LEU A 40 0.28 -5.43 11.27
N ALA A 41 -0.37 -6.21 10.40
CA ALA A 41 -1.72 -5.92 9.92
C ALA A 41 -2.75 -5.92 11.06
N GLU A 42 -2.63 -6.86 11.99
CA GLU A 42 -3.49 -6.92 13.17
C GLU A 42 -3.30 -5.67 14.05
N PHE A 43 -2.05 -5.29 14.31
CA PHE A 43 -1.71 -4.07 15.05
C PHE A 43 -2.21 -2.79 14.35
N PHE A 44 -1.93 -2.63 13.06
CA PHE A 44 -2.36 -1.48 12.26
C PHE A 44 -3.87 -1.33 12.22
N SER A 45 -4.61 -2.45 12.10
CA SER A 45 -6.06 -2.44 12.16
C SER A 45 -6.59 -1.92 13.50
N ASP A 46 -5.92 -2.25 14.62
CA ASP A 46 -6.33 -1.84 15.96
C ASP A 46 -6.12 -0.34 16.23
N ILE A 47 -5.11 0.26 15.62
CA ILE A 47 -4.82 1.69 15.74
C ILE A 47 -5.41 2.54 14.61
N GLY A 48 -6.07 1.92 13.63
CA GLY A 48 -6.74 2.60 12.53
C GLY A 48 -5.83 3.01 11.37
N LEU A 49 -4.70 2.32 11.17
CA LEU A 49 -3.89 2.46 9.97
C LEU A 49 -4.41 1.54 8.84
N PRO A 50 -4.19 1.92 7.56
CA PRO A 50 -4.60 1.09 6.45
C PRO A 50 -3.67 -0.11 6.29
N ILE A 51 -4.27 -1.26 5.94
CA ILE A 51 -3.57 -2.51 5.66
C ILE A 51 -3.78 -2.99 4.21
N CYS A 52 -4.80 -2.46 3.52
CA CYS A 52 -5.09 -2.74 2.11
C CYS A 52 -5.07 -1.45 1.28
N TRP A 53 -4.64 -1.54 0.02
CA TRP A 53 -4.62 -0.43 -0.93
C TRP A 53 -6.01 0.10 -1.23
N LYS A 54 -7.02 -0.78 -1.24
CA LYS A 54 -8.42 -0.37 -1.44
C LYS A 54 -8.97 0.54 -0.34
N GLN A 55 -8.43 0.50 0.89
CA GLN A 55 -8.85 1.43 1.96
C GLN A 55 -8.53 2.88 1.60
N MET A 56 -7.49 3.09 0.80
CA MET A 56 -7.11 4.40 0.29
C MET A 56 -7.68 4.70 -1.11
N GLY A 57 -8.44 3.75 -1.69
CA GLY A 57 -9.04 3.89 -3.02
C GLY A 57 -8.08 3.67 -4.18
N VAL A 58 -6.99 2.92 -3.99
CA VAL A 58 -6.14 2.43 -5.09
C VAL A 58 -6.73 1.12 -5.55
N ASP A 59 -6.99 1.03 -6.85
CA ASP A 59 -7.24 -0.23 -7.50
C ASP A 59 -5.91 -0.78 -8.02
N VAL A 60 -5.37 -1.79 -7.32
CA VAL A 60 -4.09 -2.43 -7.67
C VAL A 60 -4.15 -3.25 -8.97
N TYR A 61 -5.36 -3.44 -9.52
CA TYR A 61 -5.61 -4.12 -10.79
C TYR A 61 -5.81 -3.13 -11.94
N ASN A 62 -5.84 -1.83 -11.66
CA ASN A 62 -5.85 -0.80 -12.69
C ASN A 62 -4.41 -0.46 -13.10
N ASP A 63 -3.95 -1.04 -14.21
CA ASP A 63 -2.59 -0.88 -14.71
C ASP A 63 -2.20 0.58 -14.91
N GLU A 64 -3.08 1.42 -15.49
CA GLU A 64 -2.79 2.83 -15.74
C GLU A 64 -2.57 3.60 -14.42
N GLN A 65 -3.44 3.38 -13.43
CA GLN A 65 -3.34 4.01 -12.12
C GLN A 65 -2.06 3.60 -11.39
N VAL A 66 -1.75 2.31 -11.38
CA VAL A 66 -0.60 1.76 -10.66
C VAL A 66 0.72 2.16 -11.35
N HIS A 67 0.80 2.07 -12.68
CA HIS A 67 1.97 2.52 -13.44
C HIS A 67 2.26 4.00 -13.18
N THR A 68 1.22 4.82 -13.20
CA THR A 68 1.32 6.26 -12.93
C THR A 68 1.90 6.55 -11.54
N MET A 69 1.42 5.83 -10.53
CA MET A 69 1.87 5.96 -9.16
C MET A 69 3.32 5.47 -9.00
N LEU A 70 3.63 4.26 -9.47
CA LEU A 70 4.95 3.64 -9.33
C LEU A 70 6.04 4.40 -10.11
N ASN A 71 5.74 4.92 -11.30
CA ASN A 71 6.66 5.80 -12.03
C ASN A 71 7.06 7.01 -11.18
N SER A 72 6.07 7.67 -10.57
CA SER A 72 6.32 8.82 -9.69
C SER A 72 7.15 8.44 -8.44
N CYS A 73 6.96 7.23 -7.92
CA CYS A 73 7.72 6.72 -6.78
C CYS A 73 9.18 6.42 -7.17
N PHE A 74 9.42 5.72 -8.28
CA PHE A 74 10.77 5.37 -8.74
C PHE A 74 11.62 6.58 -9.13
N GLU A 75 11.00 7.64 -9.65
CA GLU A 75 11.72 8.87 -9.95
C GLU A 75 12.16 9.64 -8.69
N LYS A 76 11.40 9.54 -7.59
CA LYS A 76 11.57 10.41 -6.40
C LYS A 76 12.18 9.72 -5.20
N PHE A 77 12.01 8.41 -5.03
CA PHE A 77 12.39 7.72 -3.79
C PHE A 77 13.70 6.97 -3.91
N TYR A 78 14.75 7.57 -3.34
CA TYR A 78 16.09 6.99 -3.29
C TYR A 78 16.14 5.68 -2.47
N ALA A 79 15.28 5.54 -1.45
CA ALA A 79 15.27 4.37 -0.56
C ALA A 79 14.99 3.04 -1.28
N ILE A 80 14.24 3.07 -2.39
CA ILE A 80 13.95 1.90 -3.23
C ILE A 80 15.24 1.25 -3.74
N LYS A 81 16.33 2.02 -3.87
CA LYS A 81 17.64 1.50 -4.28
C LYS A 81 18.21 0.44 -3.34
N ASN A 82 17.84 0.48 -2.06
CA ASN A 82 18.34 -0.43 -1.04
C ASN A 82 17.55 -1.75 -0.95
N MET A 83 16.44 -1.87 -1.69
CA MET A 83 15.63 -3.07 -1.67
C MET A 83 16.32 -4.22 -2.41
N THR A 84 16.16 -5.43 -1.88
CA THR A 84 16.71 -6.69 -2.43
C THR A 84 15.95 -7.20 -3.64
N VAL A 85 14.70 -6.75 -3.82
CA VAL A 85 13.83 -7.09 -4.95
C VAL A 85 14.18 -6.32 -6.23
N GLU A 86 13.78 -6.88 -7.36
CA GLU A 86 13.93 -6.25 -8.68
C GLU A 86 13.06 -4.97 -8.77
N LYS A 87 13.67 -3.88 -9.26
CA LYS A 87 13.11 -2.51 -9.23
C LYS A 87 12.36 -2.19 -10.51
N THR A 88 11.38 -3.02 -10.86
CA THR A 88 10.54 -2.84 -12.05
C THR A 88 9.07 -2.69 -11.67
N ILE A 89 8.33 -1.91 -12.47
CA ILE A 89 6.91 -1.64 -12.20
C ILE A 89 6.09 -2.94 -12.11
N PRO A 90 6.28 -3.93 -13.00
CA PRO A 90 5.54 -5.20 -12.90
C PRO A 90 5.77 -5.93 -11.58
N VAL A 91 7.00 -5.93 -11.05
CA VAL A 91 7.35 -6.59 -9.79
C VAL A 91 6.64 -5.91 -8.61
N TYR A 92 6.64 -4.58 -8.57
CA TYR A 92 5.99 -3.83 -7.50
C TYR A 92 4.46 -3.88 -7.60
N GLN A 93 3.90 -3.81 -8.81
CA GLN A 93 2.47 -3.98 -9.03
C GLN A 93 2.02 -5.38 -8.57
N LYS A 94 2.80 -6.42 -8.90
CA LYS A 94 2.52 -7.77 -8.42
C LYS A 94 2.57 -7.86 -6.89
N GLY A 95 3.58 -7.25 -6.27
CA GLY A 95 3.67 -7.13 -4.81
C GLY A 95 2.46 -6.42 -4.19
N MET A 96 1.99 -5.33 -4.78
CA MET A 96 0.79 -4.63 -4.34
C MET A 96 -0.46 -5.50 -4.43
N GLN A 97 -0.61 -6.28 -5.51
CA GLN A 97 -1.72 -7.22 -5.70
C GLN A 97 -1.68 -8.37 -4.68
N ASP A 98 -0.51 -8.95 -4.46
CA ASP A 98 -0.33 -10.05 -3.51
C ASP A 98 -0.58 -9.57 -2.07
N SER A 99 -0.13 -8.34 -1.74
CA SER A 99 -0.42 -7.68 -0.48
C SER A 99 -1.91 -7.39 -0.29
N GLU A 100 -2.58 -6.85 -1.31
CA GLU A 100 -4.03 -6.64 -1.28
C GLU A 100 -4.78 -7.96 -1.03
N ALA A 101 -4.41 -9.04 -1.73
CA ALA A 101 -5.04 -10.35 -1.57
C ALA A 101 -4.78 -10.97 -0.18
N PHE A 102 -3.59 -10.77 0.38
CA PHE A 102 -3.24 -11.26 1.71
C PHE A 102 -3.95 -10.47 2.82
N CYS A 103 -3.79 -9.15 2.83
CA CYS A 103 -4.31 -8.25 3.86
C CYS A 103 -5.83 -8.17 3.84
N SER A 104 -6.49 -8.36 2.68
CA SER A 104 -7.95 -8.40 2.60
C SER A 104 -8.57 -9.41 3.56
N LYS A 105 -7.94 -10.59 3.70
CA LYS A 105 -8.41 -11.64 4.62
C LYS A 105 -8.33 -11.20 6.08
N VAL A 106 -7.26 -10.46 6.43
CA VAL A 106 -7.10 -9.90 7.78
C VAL A 106 -8.15 -8.82 8.03
N MET A 107 -8.36 -7.94 7.05
CA MET A 107 -9.33 -6.86 7.11
C MET A 107 -10.77 -7.38 7.23
N GLU A 108 -11.14 -8.44 6.51
CA GLU A 108 -12.46 -9.10 6.62
C GLU A 108 -12.71 -9.63 8.04
N ARG A 109 -11.68 -10.18 8.69
CA ARG A 109 -11.77 -10.73 10.05
C ARG A 109 -11.80 -9.64 11.13
N LYS A 110 -10.94 -8.62 11.02
CA LYS A 110 -10.80 -7.54 12.02
C LYS A 110 -11.84 -6.44 11.84
N GLY A 111 -12.39 -6.29 10.64
CA GLY A 111 -13.22 -5.15 10.27
C GLY A 111 -12.39 -3.88 10.08
N GLN A 112 -13.10 -2.77 9.85
CA GLN A 112 -12.50 -1.48 9.45
C GLN A 112 -12.97 -0.31 10.33
N ALA A 113 -13.63 -0.60 11.45
CA ALA A 113 -14.31 0.42 12.25
C ALA A 113 -13.37 1.55 12.70
N LYS A 114 -12.12 1.22 13.07
CA LYS A 114 -11.11 2.21 13.45
C LYS A 114 -10.64 3.07 12.28
N TRP A 115 -10.41 2.47 11.12
CA TRP A 115 -10.08 3.21 9.89
C TRP A 115 -11.20 4.19 9.52
N LEU A 116 -12.45 3.72 9.52
CA LEU A 116 -13.63 4.51 9.17
C LEU A 116 -13.94 5.63 10.18
N GLN A 117 -13.41 5.56 11.40
CA GLN A 117 -13.51 6.66 12.37
C GLN A 117 -12.81 7.93 11.86
N TYR A 118 -11.72 7.78 11.10
CA TYR A 118 -10.92 8.88 10.56
C TYR A 118 -11.20 9.14 9.07
N HIS A 119 -11.75 8.15 8.35
CA HIS A 119 -12.00 8.19 6.91
C HIS A 119 -13.43 7.71 6.56
N PRO A 120 -14.47 8.51 6.85
CA PRO A 120 -15.86 8.18 6.54
C PRO A 120 -16.20 8.23 5.05
#